data_AF-A0A1P8K382-F1
#
_entry.id   AF-A0A1P8K382-F1
#
_cell.length_a   1.000
_cell.length_b   1.000
_cell.length_c   1.000
_cell.angle_alpha   90.00
_cell.angle_beta   90.00
_cell.angle_gamma   90.00
#
_symmetry.space_group_name_H-M   'P 1'
#
loop_
_entity.id
_entity.type
_entity.pdbx_description
1 polymer ?
#
loop_
_entity_poly.entity_id
_entity_poly.type
_entity_poly.pdbx_seq_one_letter_code
_entity_poly.pdbx_strand_id
1 'polypeptide(L)'
;MSATESTALGLEWTTLQHNHEACERNALLIKLCAVVLFVACLALSFSTAVAMLVTAVLWVQEAMTRTTQSRIGTRLLHVEHMIKLDPSDDDGAFQLHSDWKASRAGFSGLLGEYASNAVRPTVAFPYVALLLLQWWLDTAPA
;
A
#
# COMPACT_ATOMS: atom_id res chain seq x y z
N MET A 1 23.48 0.13 24.79
CA MET A 1 22.00 0.11 24.82
C MET A 1 21.48 -0.10 26.25
N SER A 2 20.57 0.76 26.74
CA SER A 2 19.85 0.47 28.00
C SER A 2 18.86 -0.68 27.76
N ALA A 3 18.63 -1.56 28.75
CA ALA A 3 17.70 -2.69 28.63
C ALA A 3 16.26 -2.24 28.24
N THR A 4 15.90 -1.02 28.61
CA THR A 4 14.63 -0.39 28.26
C THR A 4 14.54 -0.05 26.77
N GLU A 5 15.62 0.44 26.17
CA GLU A 5 15.65 0.81 24.74
C GLU A 5 15.56 -0.42 23.84
N SER A 6 16.27 -1.49 24.18
CA SER A 6 16.18 -2.78 23.47
C SER A 6 14.75 -3.33 23.46
N THR A 7 14.06 -3.18 24.59
CA THR A 7 12.67 -3.62 24.76
C THR A 7 11.72 -2.75 23.94
N ALA A 8 11.95 -1.42 23.92
CA ALA A 8 11.18 -0.47 23.12
C ALA A 8 11.30 -0.76 21.61
N LEU A 9 12.52 -0.99 21.13
CA LEU A 9 12.78 -1.37 19.73
C LEU A 9 12.13 -2.71 19.36
N GLY A 10 12.17 -3.71 20.24
CA GLY A 10 11.48 -4.99 20.01
C GLY A 10 9.95 -4.85 19.94
N LEU A 11 9.37 -3.99 20.78
CA LEU A 11 7.93 -3.69 20.73
C LEU A 11 7.55 -2.92 19.46
N GLU A 12 8.38 -1.95 19.05
CA GLU A 12 8.20 -1.25 17.79
C GLU A 12 8.26 -2.23 16.61
N TRP A 13 9.30 -3.07 16.55
CA TRP A 13 9.48 -4.05 15.47
C TRP A 13 8.27 -4.98 15.31
N THR A 14 7.80 -5.58 16.40
CA THR A 14 6.63 -6.48 16.38
C THR A 14 5.36 -5.76 15.91
N THR A 15 5.15 -4.52 16.36
CA THR A 15 4.00 -3.70 15.95
C THR A 15 4.07 -3.34 14.47
N LEU A 16 5.24 -2.92 13.98
CA LEU A 16 5.47 -2.60 12.58
C LEU A 16 5.30 -3.82 11.68
N GLN A 17 5.82 -4.98 12.07
CA GLN A 17 5.67 -6.23 11.33
C GLN A 17 4.19 -6.61 11.17
N HIS A 18 3.42 -6.56 12.25
CA HIS A 18 1.98 -6.85 12.19
C HIS A 18 1.24 -5.88 11.27
N ASN A 19 1.54 -4.58 11.35
CA ASN A 19 0.92 -3.57 10.48
C ASN A 19 1.34 -3.71 9.02
N HIS A 20 2.59 -4.12 8.76
CA HIS A 20 3.08 -4.39 7.41
C HIS A 20 2.32 -5.56 6.75
N GLU A 21 2.11 -6.65 7.51
CA GLU A 21 1.31 -7.80 7.07
C GLU A 21 -0.18 -7.45 6.91
N ALA A 22 -0.73 -6.60 7.79
CA ALA A 22 -2.09 -6.11 7.66
C ALA A 22 -2.30 -5.30 6.37
N CYS A 23 -1.31 -4.52 5.94
CA CYS A 23 -1.35 -3.83 4.65
C CYS A 23 -1.41 -4.81 3.46
N GLU A 24 -0.67 -5.92 3.52
CA GLU A 24 -0.73 -6.97 2.49
C GLU A 24 -2.13 -7.58 2.41
N ARG A 25 -2.70 -7.94 3.57
CA ARG A 25 -4.06 -8.48 3.67
C ARG A 25 -5.09 -7.50 3.13
N ASN A 26 -4.99 -6.22 3.48
CA ASN A 26 -5.90 -5.18 3.01
C ASN A 26 -5.79 -5.00 1.49
N ALA A 27 -4.58 -5.01 0.93
CA ALA A 27 -4.37 -4.94 -0.53
C ALA A 27 -5.03 -6.13 -1.25
N LEU A 28 -4.93 -7.34 -0.70
CA LEU A 28 -5.62 -8.51 -1.24
C LEU A 28 -7.15 -8.36 -1.17
N LEU A 29 -7.68 -7.86 -0.05
CA LEU A 29 -9.12 -7.61 0.11
C LEU A 29 -9.63 -6.60 -0.92
N ILE A 30 -8.89 -5.51 -1.18
CA ILE A 30 -9.25 -4.52 -2.20
C ILE A 30 -9.33 -5.18 -3.59
N LYS A 31 -8.37 -6.05 -3.96
CA LYS A 31 -8.42 -6.80 -5.23
C LYS A 31 -9.65 -7.69 -5.34
N LEU A 32 -9.94 -8.45 -4.29
CA LEU A 32 -11.11 -9.31 -4.26
C LEU A 32 -12.41 -8.49 -4.36
N CYS A 33 -12.50 -7.36 -3.66
CA CYS A 33 -13.60 -6.42 -3.81
C CYS A 33 -13.72 -5.90 -5.24
N ALA A 34 -12.61 -5.59 -5.93
CA ALA A 34 -12.64 -5.15 -7.33
C ALA A 34 -13.24 -6.21 -8.25
N VAL A 35 -12.86 -7.47 -8.09
CA VAL A 35 -13.42 -8.59 -8.86
C VAL A 35 -14.90 -8.78 -8.57
N VAL A 36 -15.30 -8.75 -7.29
CA VAL A 36 -16.71 -8.90 -6.89
C VAL A 36 -17.57 -7.77 -7.45
N LEU A 37 -17.12 -6.51 -7.33
CA LEU A 37 -17.85 -5.36 -7.85
C LEU A 37 -17.94 -5.39 -9.38
N PHE A 38 -16.88 -5.81 -10.08
CA PHE A 38 -16.94 -6.00 -11.52
C PHE A 38 -18.01 -7.02 -11.92
N VAL A 39 -18.03 -8.20 -11.29
CA VAL A 39 -19.06 -9.22 -11.56
C VAL A 39 -20.46 -8.72 -11.21
N ALA A 40 -20.62 -7.98 -10.11
CA ALA A 40 -21.90 -7.39 -9.72
C ALA A 40 -22.38 -6.34 -10.74
N CYS A 41 -21.49 -5.48 -11.25
CA CYS A 41 -21.81 -4.52 -12.29
C CYS A 41 -22.30 -5.21 -13.57
N LEU A 42 -21.67 -6.31 -13.98
CA LEU A 42 -22.13 -7.11 -15.11
C LEU A 42 -23.51 -7.73 -14.86
N ALA A 43 -23.70 -8.39 -13.72
CA ALA A 43 -24.96 -9.06 -13.39
C ALA A 43 -26.15 -8.10 -13.29
N LEU A 44 -25.90 -6.86 -12.85
CA LEU A 44 -26.90 -5.81 -12.69
C LEU A 44 -27.00 -4.87 -13.90
N SER A 45 -26.22 -5.12 -14.97
CA SER A 45 -26.18 -4.28 -16.18
C SER A 45 -25.90 -2.80 -15.88
N PHE A 46 -25.00 -2.53 -14.93
CA PHE A 46 -24.55 -1.16 -14.65
C PHE A 46 -23.77 -0.58 -15.83
N SER A 47 -23.75 0.76 -15.94
CA SER A 47 -22.93 1.45 -16.93
C SER A 47 -21.46 1.05 -16.83
N THR A 48 -20.86 0.63 -17.95
CA THR A 48 -19.43 0.30 -18.05
C THR A 48 -18.55 1.44 -17.56
N ALA A 49 -18.92 2.69 -17.86
CA ALA A 49 -18.18 3.87 -17.42
C ALA A 49 -18.11 3.98 -15.88
N VAL A 50 -19.21 3.68 -15.20
CA VAL A 50 -19.28 3.67 -13.73
C VAL A 50 -18.43 2.51 -13.18
N ALA A 51 -18.50 1.33 -13.79
CA ALA A 51 -17.68 0.18 -13.39
C ALA A 51 -16.18 0.47 -13.51
N MET A 52 -15.74 1.06 -14.64
CA MET A 52 -14.35 1.47 -14.85
C MET A 52 -13.89 2.50 -13.82
N LEU A 53 -14.74 3.49 -13.49
CA LEU A 53 -14.41 4.48 -12.46
C LEU A 53 -14.23 3.83 -11.08
N VAL A 54 -15.13 2.91 -10.70
CA VAL A 54 -15.00 2.17 -9.43
C VAL A 54 -13.71 1.34 -9.42
N THR A 55 -13.38 0.64 -10.51
CA THR A 55 -12.12 -0.09 -10.64
C THR A 55 -10.90 0.82 -10.48
N ALA A 56 -10.91 2.02 -11.09
CA ALA A 56 -9.84 3.00 -10.95
C ALA A 56 -9.68 3.53 -9.51
N VAL A 57 -10.80 3.77 -8.80
CA VAL A 57 -10.77 4.17 -7.38
C VAL A 57 -10.14 3.08 -6.51
N LEU A 58 -10.52 1.82 -6.70
CA LEU A 58 -9.93 0.69 -5.96
C LEU A 58 -8.44 0.53 -6.27
N TRP A 59 -8.02 0.76 -7.51
CA TRP A 59 -6.61 0.74 -7.88
C TRP A 59 -5.80 1.79 -7.10
N VAL A 60 -6.30 3.02 -7.01
CA VAL A 60 -5.65 4.09 -6.23
C VAL A 60 -5.62 3.75 -4.74
N GLN A 61 -6.69 3.16 -4.19
CA GLN A 61 -6.73 2.74 -2.78
C GLN A 61 -5.69 1.65 -2.46
N GLU A 62 -5.48 0.69 -3.37
CA GLU A 62 -4.38 -0.27 -3.20
C GLU A 62 -3.02 0.44 -3.26
N ALA A 63 -2.80 1.35 -4.21
CA ALA A 63 -1.55 2.10 -4.30
C ALA A 63 -1.24 2.89 -3.01
N MET A 64 -2.27 3.50 -2.38
CA MET A 64 -2.14 4.15 -1.08
C MET A 64 -1.75 3.17 0.02
N THR A 65 -2.39 2.00 0.06
CA THR A 65 -2.07 0.93 1.03
C THR A 65 -0.62 0.45 0.87
N ARG A 66 -0.15 0.27 -0.38
CA ARG A 66 1.23 -0.11 -0.73
C ARG A 66 2.25 0.95 -0.36
N THR A 67 1.85 2.21 -0.42
CA THR A 67 2.69 3.33 0.01
C THR A 67 2.90 3.31 1.52
N THR A 68 1.84 3.13 2.30
CA THR A 68 1.95 2.96 3.77
C THR A 68 2.78 1.73 4.12
N GLN A 69 2.56 0.60 3.43
CA GLN A 69 3.36 -0.62 3.60
C GLN A 69 4.85 -0.34 3.36
N SER A 70 5.19 0.37 2.29
CA SER A 70 6.58 0.73 1.97
C SER A 70 7.24 1.54 3.09
N ARG A 71 6.52 2.52 3.66
CA ARG A 71 7.04 3.36 4.75
C ARG A 71 7.29 2.56 6.03
N ILE A 72 6.35 1.67 6.37
CA ILE A 72 6.50 0.75 7.49
C ILE A 72 7.71 -0.16 7.26
N GLY A 73 7.85 -0.72 6.05
CA GLY A 73 8.97 -1.58 5.69
C GLY A 73 10.34 -0.90 5.81
N THR A 74 10.45 0.36 5.38
CA THR A 74 11.68 1.15 5.57
C THR A 74 12.04 1.31 7.04
N ARG A 75 11.08 1.67 7.90
CA ARG A 75 11.32 1.79 9.34
C ARG A 75 11.60 0.44 9.99
N LEU A 76 10.94 -0.63 9.57
CA LEU A 76 11.17 -1.98 10.08
C LEU A 76 12.63 -2.42 9.87
N LEU A 77 13.15 -2.23 8.65
CA LEU A 77 14.56 -2.52 8.33
C LEU A 77 15.51 -1.64 9.15
N HIS A 78 15.14 -0.38 9.41
CA HIS A 78 15.93 0.50 10.26
C HIS A 78 15.97 -0.01 11.71
N VAL A 79 14.81 -0.43 12.27
CA VAL A 79 14.73 -1.02 13.61
C VAL A 79 15.53 -2.32 13.70
N GLU A 80 15.52 -3.18 12.68
CA GLU A 80 16.39 -4.37 12.64
C GLU A 80 17.87 -4.01 12.67
N HIS A 81 18.26 -2.93 12.01
CA HIS A 81 19.63 -2.43 12.03
C HIS A 81 20.01 -1.93 13.43
N MET A 82 19.15 -1.15 14.09
CA MET A 82 19.34 -0.64 15.46
C MET A 82 19.31 -1.74 16.53
N ILE A 83 18.64 -2.86 16.27
CA ILE A 83 18.71 -4.03 17.18
C ILE A 83 20.06 -4.75 17.02
N LYS A 84 20.61 -4.78 15.79
CA LYS A 84 21.90 -5.44 15.49
C LYS A 84 23.11 -4.62 15.90
N LEU A 85 23.03 -3.30 15.82
CA LEU A 85 24.10 -2.36 16.12
C LEU A 85 23.66 -1.48 17.28
N ASP A 86 24.55 -1.23 18.25
CA ASP A 86 24.20 -0.36 19.39
C ASP A 86 23.70 1.00 18.86
N PRO A 87 22.45 1.43 19.18
CA PRO A 87 21.87 2.63 18.60
C PRO A 87 22.71 3.88 18.89
N SER A 88 22.79 4.78 17.91
CA SER A 88 23.38 6.10 18.11
C SER A 88 22.42 6.98 18.95
N ASP A 89 22.91 8.07 19.56
CA ASP A 89 22.09 8.93 20.43
C ASP A 89 20.87 9.56 19.71
N ASP A 90 20.84 9.58 18.36
CA ASP A 90 19.74 10.08 17.54
C ASP A 90 18.74 8.96 17.11
N ASP A 91 19.06 7.69 17.38
CA ASP A 91 18.36 6.50 16.87
C ASP A 91 17.47 5.86 17.94
N GLY A 92 16.38 6.56 18.29
CA GLY A 92 15.39 6.07 19.26
C GLY A 92 14.31 5.17 18.66
N ALA A 93 13.64 4.40 19.52
CA ALA A 93 12.39 3.73 19.19
C ALA A 93 11.24 4.72 18.87
N PHE A 94 10.22 4.22 18.18
CA PHE A 94 8.94 4.88 17.88
C PHE A 94 9.01 6.12 16.97
N GLN A 95 9.97 6.17 16.04
CA GLN A 95 10.21 7.34 15.17
C GLN A 95 9.58 7.24 13.77
N LEU A 96 8.67 6.28 13.52
CA LEU A 96 8.04 6.09 12.19
C LEU A 96 7.51 7.40 11.56
N HIS A 97 6.83 8.24 12.35
CA HIS A 97 6.21 9.46 11.84
C HIS A 97 7.14 10.66 11.83
N SER A 98 8.04 10.78 12.80
CA SER A 98 9.07 11.84 12.86
C SER A 98 10.05 11.68 11.71
N ASP A 99 10.58 10.47 11.50
CA ASP A 99 11.50 10.15 10.40
C ASP A 99 10.84 10.45 9.04
N TRP A 100 9.60 10.03 8.87
CA TRP A 100 8.84 10.31 7.64
C TRP A 100 8.59 11.81 7.48
N LYS A 101 8.24 12.55 8.53
CA LYS A 101 8.01 14.00 8.44
C LYS A 101 9.29 14.77 8.11
N ALA A 102 10.44 14.32 8.59
CA ALA A 102 11.73 14.94 8.29
C ALA A 102 12.22 14.65 6.86
N SER A 103 11.94 13.45 6.34
CA SER A 103 12.42 12.99 5.03
C SER A 103 11.41 13.10 3.89
N ARG A 104 10.12 13.36 4.18
CA ARG A 104 9.07 13.40 3.15
C ARG A 104 9.37 14.45 2.10
N ALA A 105 9.16 14.06 0.85
CA ALA A 105 9.12 15.00 -0.25
C ALA A 105 7.91 15.97 -0.11
N GLY A 106 7.96 17.05 -0.88
CA GLY A 106 6.81 17.95 -1.03
C GLY A 106 5.62 17.26 -1.70
N PHE A 107 4.53 18.00 -1.91
CA PHE A 107 3.28 17.46 -2.48
C PHE A 107 3.49 16.68 -3.79
N SER A 108 4.30 17.18 -4.71
CA SER A 108 4.62 16.50 -5.98
C SER A 108 5.33 15.16 -5.77
N GLY A 109 6.19 15.06 -4.76
CA GLY A 109 6.87 13.82 -4.42
C GLY A 109 5.92 12.78 -3.81
N LEU A 110 4.91 13.20 -3.02
CA LEU A 110 3.86 12.30 -2.54
C LEU A 110 3.05 11.72 -3.70
N LEU A 111 2.69 12.54 -4.69
CA LEU A 111 2.02 12.06 -5.90
C LEU A 111 2.90 11.05 -6.65
N GLY A 112 4.20 11.32 -6.76
CA GLY A 112 5.17 10.39 -7.35
C GLY A 112 5.25 9.05 -6.60
N GLU A 113 5.21 9.07 -5.27
CA GLU A 113 5.22 7.87 -4.42
C GLU A 113 3.96 7.01 -4.66
N TYR A 114 2.79 7.65 -4.76
CA TYR A 114 1.54 6.96 -5.09
C TYR A 114 1.55 6.40 -6.50
N ALA A 115 2.01 7.18 -7.49
CA ALA A 115 2.11 6.73 -8.87
C ALA A 115 3.08 5.54 -9.01
N SER A 116 4.25 5.60 -8.37
CA SER A 116 5.23 4.52 -8.37
C SER A 116 4.65 3.22 -7.79
N ASN A 117 3.88 3.32 -6.70
CA ASN A 117 3.21 2.14 -6.13
C ASN A 117 2.07 1.63 -7.01
N ALA A 118 1.33 2.51 -7.68
CA ALA A 118 0.23 2.13 -8.58
C ALA A 118 0.72 1.33 -9.80
N VAL A 119 1.90 1.65 -10.34
CA VAL A 119 2.47 0.98 -11.53
C VAL A 119 3.25 -0.29 -11.22
N ARG A 120 3.44 -0.66 -9.94
CA ARG A 120 4.09 -1.93 -9.58
C ARG A 120 3.32 -3.07 -10.24
N PRO A 121 3.97 -4.05 -10.91
CA PRO A 121 3.27 -5.11 -11.63
C PRO A 121 2.27 -5.87 -10.76
N THR A 122 2.60 -6.10 -9.48
CA THR A 122 1.74 -6.77 -8.50
C THR A 122 0.48 -5.98 -8.14
N VAL A 123 0.48 -4.66 -8.36
CA VAL A 123 -0.65 -3.75 -8.13
C VAL A 123 -1.39 -3.51 -9.44
N ALA A 124 -0.69 -3.15 -10.52
CA ALA A 124 -1.30 -2.75 -11.79
C ALA A 124 -2.00 -3.90 -12.53
N PHE A 125 -1.41 -5.10 -12.54
CA PHE A 125 -1.87 -6.21 -13.38
C PHE A 125 -3.38 -6.53 -13.21
N PRO A 126 -3.92 -6.71 -11.98
CA PRO A 126 -5.34 -7.01 -11.81
C PRO A 126 -6.26 -5.90 -12.34
N TYR A 127 -5.95 -4.62 -12.07
CA TYR A 127 -6.82 -3.51 -12.49
C TYR A 127 -6.74 -3.25 -13.98
N VAL A 128 -5.55 -3.32 -14.58
CA VAL A 128 -5.39 -3.18 -16.04
C VAL A 128 -6.16 -4.30 -16.76
N ALA A 129 -6.07 -5.53 -16.27
CA ALA A 129 -6.84 -6.65 -16.83
C ALA A 129 -8.35 -6.41 -16.75
N LEU A 130 -8.86 -5.95 -15.59
CA LEU A 130 -10.28 -5.64 -15.41
C LEU A 130 -10.74 -4.47 -16.31
N LEU A 131 -9.96 -3.40 -16.40
CA LEU A 131 -10.28 -2.24 -17.24
C LEU A 131 -10.31 -2.62 -18.73
N LEU A 132 -9.33 -3.39 -19.20
CA LEU A 132 -9.30 -3.87 -20.58
C LEU A 132 -10.48 -4.78 -20.89
N LEU A 133 -10.85 -5.66 -19.95
CA LEU A 133 -12.00 -6.54 -20.11
C LEU A 133 -13.31 -5.73 -20.16
N GLN A 134 -13.48 -4.75 -19.26
CA GLN A 134 -14.64 -3.85 -19.26
C GLN A 134 -14.75 -3.09 -20.58
N TRP A 135 -13.64 -2.52 -21.05
CA TRP A 135 -13.59 -1.81 -22.33
C TRP A 135 -13.91 -2.71 -23.52
N TRP A 136 -13.39 -3.94 -23.53
CA TRP A 136 -13.68 -4.91 -24.57
C TRP A 136 -15.17 -5.30 -24.59
N LEU A 137 -15.78 -5.53 -23.43
CA LEU A 137 -17.21 -5.85 -23.34
C LEU A 137 -18.13 -4.71 -23.82
N ASP A 138 -17.71 -3.47 -23.66
CA ASP A 138 -18.46 -2.28 -24.10
C ASP A 138 -18.38 -2.05 -25.62
N THR A 139 -17.28 -2.47 -26.25
CA THR A 139 -16.98 -2.21 -27.67
C THR A 139 -17.13 -3.42 -28.57
N ALA A 140 -17.26 -4.63 -28.01
CA ALA A 140 -17.44 -5.85 -28.77
C ALA A 140 -18.76 -5.81 -29.56
N PRO A 141 -18.76 -6.15 -30.87
CA PRO A 141 -20.00 -6.31 -31.62
C PRO A 141 -20.81 -7.47 -31.05
N ALA A 142 -22.12 -7.24 -30.88
CA ALA A 142 -23.09 -8.21 -30.38
C ALA A 142 -23.22 -9.45 -31.27
#